data_AF-A0A951PKY3-F1
#
_entry.id   AF-A0A951PKY3-F1
#
_cell.length_a   1.000
_cell.length_b   1.000
_cell.length_c   1.000
_cell.angle_alpha   90.00
_cell.angle_beta   90.00
_cell.angle_gamma   90.00
#
_symmetry.space_group_name_H-M   'P 1'
#
loop_
_entity.id
_entity.type
_entity.pdbx_description
1 polymer ?
#
loop_
_entity_poly.entity_id
_entity_poly.type
_entity_poly.pdbx_seq_one_letter_code
_entity_poly.pdbx_strand_id
1 'polypeptide(L)'
;MKASEFSSEDVLLSRHETGEKNFSGANLIGADLSEVNLNRVNLTSARLKGADLTKAKLIRANLSNADLRFANLKGAQLIETTLSRADLTKAILSEADLSGAILSGAILCGADLRAATLIGTSLVSTRLKGAKLTKANLTGATLSRAILVQADLRKATLSRAILSEADLSGANLSGASLMRTYLHRVDLRGANLEDADLSEADLKGANLSGANLSGVDLRGADLRETNLSGADLSGADLQGANLSLASLKGLLLKKANLRGAELSKANLYKANLYKANLSGANLLEANLRDANLSQANLLRAGLLLTYLTGANLSGANLSGANLIGANLSEANLSDAALEGAIMPNGTTYS
;
A
#
# COMPACT_ATOMS: atom_id res chain seq x y z
N MET A 1 -41.29 -31.96 27.39
CA MET A 1 -41.14 -30.61 26.77
C MET A 1 -41.11 -30.79 25.26
N LYS A 2 -41.83 -29.94 24.51
CA LYS A 2 -41.99 -30.08 23.05
C LYS A 2 -40.78 -29.45 22.34
N ALA A 3 -40.32 -30.07 21.25
CA ALA A 3 -39.16 -29.65 20.44
C ALA A 3 -39.30 -28.28 19.73
N SER A 4 -40.31 -27.47 20.07
CA SER A 4 -40.66 -26.20 19.41
C SER A 4 -40.27 -24.94 20.20
N GLU A 5 -39.55 -25.08 21.32
CA GLU A 5 -39.15 -23.95 22.19
C GLU A 5 -37.65 -23.61 22.15
N PHE A 6 -36.83 -24.40 21.46
CA PHE A 6 -35.40 -24.10 21.35
C PHE A 6 -35.14 -23.15 20.18
N SER A 7 -34.39 -22.08 20.48
CA SER A 7 -33.83 -21.22 19.44
C SER A 7 -32.88 -22.03 18.54
N SER A 8 -32.61 -21.56 17.31
CA SER A 8 -31.73 -22.31 16.40
C SER A 8 -30.28 -22.41 16.90
N GLU A 9 -29.85 -21.48 17.77
CA GLU A 9 -28.57 -21.52 18.49
C GLU A 9 -28.55 -22.58 19.58
N ASP A 10 -29.60 -22.72 20.41
CA ASP A 10 -29.64 -23.75 21.47
C ASP A 10 -29.52 -25.16 20.89
N VAL A 11 -30.20 -25.39 19.76
CA VAL A 11 -30.14 -26.67 19.04
C VAL A 11 -28.73 -26.92 18.49
N LEU A 12 -28.05 -25.88 18.00
CA LEU A 12 -26.68 -26.00 17.52
C LEU A 12 -25.71 -26.30 18.65
N LEU A 13 -25.79 -25.54 19.75
CA LEU A 13 -24.87 -25.65 20.88
C LEU A 13 -24.98 -27.03 21.56
N SER A 14 -26.20 -27.49 21.83
CA SER A 14 -26.43 -28.84 22.40
C SER A 14 -25.87 -29.95 21.52
N ARG A 15 -26.10 -29.89 20.20
CA ARG A 15 -25.52 -30.86 19.25
C ARG A 15 -24.00 -30.76 19.20
N HIS A 16 -23.45 -29.55 19.23
CA HIS A 16 -22.00 -29.34 19.21
C HIS A 16 -21.32 -29.87 20.48
N GLU A 17 -21.95 -29.75 21.65
CA GLU A 17 -21.51 -30.33 22.92
C GLU A 17 -21.46 -31.86 22.86
N THR A 18 -22.39 -32.50 22.15
CA THR A 18 -22.36 -33.96 21.91
C THR A 18 -21.33 -34.39 20.85
N GLY A 19 -20.54 -33.46 20.32
CA GLY A 19 -19.44 -33.74 19.41
C GLY A 19 -19.77 -33.56 17.93
N GLU A 20 -21.00 -33.18 17.59
CA GLU A 20 -21.34 -32.86 16.20
C GLU A 20 -20.58 -31.63 15.72
N LYS A 21 -20.00 -31.71 14.52
CA LYS A 21 -19.22 -30.60 13.93
C LYS A 21 -19.82 -30.07 12.63
N ASN A 22 -20.81 -30.73 12.05
CA ASN A 22 -21.34 -30.35 10.75
C ASN A 22 -22.69 -29.63 10.86
N PHE A 23 -22.65 -28.31 10.69
CA PHE A 23 -23.82 -27.43 10.68
C PHE A 23 -23.88 -26.63 9.37
N SER A 24 -23.43 -27.26 8.27
CA SER A 24 -23.50 -26.66 6.94
C SER A 24 -24.93 -26.23 6.61
N GLY A 25 -25.10 -25.00 6.12
CA GLY A 25 -26.40 -24.44 5.76
C GLY A 25 -27.30 -24.06 6.95
N ALA A 26 -26.80 -24.13 8.19
CA ALA A 26 -27.58 -23.78 9.37
C ALA A 26 -28.14 -22.36 9.29
N ASN A 27 -29.35 -22.16 9.83
CA ASN A 27 -29.99 -20.86 9.93
C ASN A 27 -29.76 -20.26 11.32
N LEU A 28 -28.86 -19.29 11.40
CA LEU A 28 -28.37 -18.65 12.62
C LEU A 28 -28.45 -17.13 12.48
N ILE A 29 -29.45 -16.65 11.73
CA ILE A 29 -29.66 -15.21 11.51
C ILE A 29 -30.01 -14.57 12.87
N GLY A 30 -29.22 -13.57 13.26
CA GLY A 30 -29.40 -12.87 14.54
C GLY A 30 -29.14 -13.71 15.78
N ALA A 31 -28.55 -14.90 15.64
CA ALA A 31 -28.21 -15.75 16.77
C ALA A 31 -27.16 -15.09 17.67
N ASP A 32 -27.31 -15.23 18.99
CA ASP A 32 -26.29 -14.96 19.99
C ASP A 32 -25.39 -16.19 20.16
N LEU A 33 -24.22 -16.09 19.56
CA LEU A 33 -23.11 -17.03 19.66
C LEU A 33 -21.90 -16.29 20.26
N SER A 34 -22.13 -15.33 21.16
CA SER A 34 -21.05 -14.62 21.83
C SER A 34 -20.30 -15.54 22.80
N GLU A 35 -18.97 -15.40 22.84
CA GLU A 35 -18.04 -16.13 23.73
C GLU A 35 -18.06 -17.68 23.62
N VAL A 36 -18.87 -18.24 22.71
CA VAL A 36 -18.98 -19.70 22.53
C VAL A 36 -17.71 -20.29 21.92
N ASN A 37 -17.49 -21.58 22.17
CA ASN A 37 -16.43 -22.34 21.53
C ASN A 37 -16.98 -23.24 20.43
N LEU A 38 -16.77 -22.84 19.19
CA LEU A 38 -17.14 -23.54 17.96
C LEU A 38 -15.89 -23.90 17.14
N ASN A 39 -14.79 -24.20 17.81
CA ASN A 39 -13.56 -24.60 17.13
C ASN A 39 -13.79 -25.85 16.25
N ARG A 40 -13.21 -25.80 15.03
CA ARG A 40 -13.31 -26.86 14.01
C ARG A 40 -14.73 -27.15 13.52
N VAL A 41 -15.70 -26.29 13.81
CA VAL A 41 -17.06 -26.44 13.30
C VAL A 41 -17.08 -26.23 11.78
N ASN A 42 -17.95 -26.96 11.09
CA ASN A 42 -18.30 -26.70 9.70
C ASN A 42 -19.64 -25.94 9.65
N LEU A 43 -19.56 -24.66 9.33
CA LEU A 43 -20.67 -23.73 9.07
C LEU A 43 -20.68 -23.28 7.60
N THR A 44 -20.21 -24.13 6.68
CA THR A 44 -20.23 -23.84 5.24
C THR A 44 -21.64 -23.45 4.81
N SER A 45 -21.77 -22.35 4.07
CA SER A 45 -23.04 -21.81 3.58
C SER A 45 -24.09 -21.51 4.67
N ALA A 46 -23.69 -21.43 5.94
CA ALA A 46 -24.59 -21.05 7.01
C ALA A 46 -25.06 -19.59 6.85
N ARG A 47 -26.27 -19.30 7.32
CA ARG A 47 -26.83 -17.95 7.36
C ARG A 47 -26.63 -17.38 8.74
N LEU A 48 -25.66 -16.48 8.89
CA LEU A 48 -25.23 -15.83 10.14
C LEU A 48 -25.40 -14.30 10.06
N LYS A 49 -26.26 -13.82 9.16
CA LYS A 49 -26.52 -12.38 9.00
C LYS A 49 -26.94 -11.78 10.34
N GLY A 50 -26.22 -10.77 10.80
CA GLY A 50 -26.49 -10.08 12.05
C GLY A 50 -26.30 -10.92 13.32
N ALA A 51 -25.71 -12.12 13.23
CA ALA A 51 -25.40 -12.92 14.41
C ALA A 51 -24.34 -12.21 15.28
N ASP A 52 -24.46 -12.37 16.60
CA ASP A 52 -23.41 -11.99 17.54
C ASP A 52 -22.45 -13.16 17.71
N LEU A 53 -21.18 -12.93 17.38
CA LEU A 53 -20.06 -13.85 17.48
C LEU A 53 -18.92 -13.17 18.27
N THR A 54 -19.25 -12.18 19.09
CA THR A 54 -18.29 -11.41 19.88
C THR A 54 -17.43 -12.36 20.71
N LYS A 55 -16.11 -12.29 20.54
CA LYS A 55 -15.11 -13.17 21.19
C LYS A 55 -15.37 -14.68 21.03
N ALA A 56 -16.20 -15.11 20.10
CA ALA A 56 -16.40 -16.52 19.81
C ALA A 56 -15.08 -17.16 19.37
N LYS A 57 -14.87 -18.42 19.74
CA LYS A 57 -13.73 -19.21 19.28
C LYS A 57 -14.15 -20.05 18.09
N LEU A 58 -13.61 -19.71 16.93
CA LEU A 58 -13.87 -20.33 15.63
C LEU A 58 -12.58 -20.87 15.01
N ILE A 59 -11.58 -21.20 15.84
CA ILE A 59 -10.26 -21.65 15.39
C ILE A 59 -10.41 -22.89 14.51
N ARG A 60 -9.85 -22.83 13.30
CA ARG A 60 -9.96 -23.87 12.26
C ARG A 60 -11.40 -24.22 11.86
N ALA A 61 -12.36 -23.33 12.10
CA ALA A 61 -13.72 -23.51 11.60
C ALA A 61 -13.75 -23.31 10.08
N ASN A 62 -14.78 -23.86 9.44
CA ASN A 62 -15.08 -23.64 8.03
C ASN A 62 -16.39 -22.87 7.89
N LEU A 63 -16.29 -21.61 7.49
CA LEU A 63 -17.38 -20.68 7.19
C LEU A 63 -17.40 -20.32 5.70
N SER A 64 -16.89 -21.21 4.84
CA SER A 64 -16.87 -20.97 3.39
C SER A 64 -18.27 -20.68 2.87
N ASN A 65 -18.41 -19.65 2.03
CA ASN A 65 -19.69 -19.20 1.46
C ASN A 65 -20.77 -18.81 2.49
N ALA A 66 -20.44 -18.66 3.78
CA ALA A 66 -21.41 -18.24 4.78
C ALA A 66 -21.84 -16.78 4.56
N ASP A 67 -23.09 -16.48 4.91
CA ASP A 67 -23.61 -15.10 4.97
C ASP A 67 -23.39 -14.55 6.37
N LEU A 68 -22.36 -13.73 6.53
CA LEU A 68 -21.95 -13.05 7.78
C LEU A 68 -22.21 -11.54 7.71
N ARG A 69 -23.09 -11.09 6.80
CA ARG A 69 -23.36 -9.66 6.64
C ARG A 69 -23.86 -9.08 7.95
N PHE A 70 -23.33 -7.93 8.35
CA PHE A 70 -23.68 -7.26 9.60
C PHE A 70 -23.43 -8.08 10.88
N ALA A 71 -22.79 -9.25 10.81
CA ALA A 71 -22.46 -10.03 12.00
C ALA A 71 -21.42 -9.30 12.87
N ASN A 72 -21.52 -9.49 14.18
CA ASN A 72 -20.57 -8.93 15.13
C ASN A 72 -19.54 -10.00 15.53
N LEU A 73 -18.35 -9.97 14.94
CA LEU A 73 -17.21 -10.82 15.28
C LEU A 73 -16.14 -10.06 16.07
N LYS A 74 -16.51 -9.01 16.81
CA LYS A 74 -15.55 -8.21 17.58
C LYS A 74 -14.75 -9.12 18.51
N GLY A 75 -13.42 -9.06 18.43
CA GLY A 75 -12.53 -9.85 19.28
C GLY A 75 -12.62 -11.37 19.08
N ALA A 76 -13.32 -11.86 18.06
CA ALA A 76 -13.43 -13.29 17.79
C ALA A 76 -12.08 -13.91 17.42
N GLN A 77 -11.89 -15.18 17.78
CA GLN A 77 -10.71 -15.96 17.41
C GLN A 77 -11.01 -16.77 16.14
N LEU A 78 -10.55 -16.26 15.00
CA LEU A 78 -10.72 -16.81 13.66
C LEU A 78 -9.41 -17.39 13.11
N ILE A 79 -8.48 -17.77 13.98
CA ILE A 79 -7.17 -18.32 13.60
C ILE A 79 -7.34 -19.55 12.71
N GLU A 80 -6.66 -19.55 11.56
CA GLU A 80 -6.71 -20.62 10.55
C GLU A 80 -8.15 -20.96 10.08
N THR A 81 -9.09 -20.02 10.20
CA THR A 81 -10.47 -20.22 9.77
C THR A 81 -10.59 -20.10 8.25
N THR A 82 -11.40 -20.96 7.64
CA THR A 82 -11.72 -20.81 6.21
C THR A 82 -12.99 -19.96 6.05
N LEU A 83 -12.84 -18.78 5.50
CA LEU A 83 -13.89 -17.80 5.16
C LEU A 83 -13.97 -17.57 3.64
N SER A 84 -13.42 -18.50 2.84
CA SER A 84 -13.41 -18.41 1.37
C SER A 84 -14.79 -18.12 0.82
N ARG A 85 -14.90 -17.06 0.01
CA ARG A 85 -16.16 -16.59 -0.61
C ARG A 85 -17.30 -16.27 0.38
N ALA A 86 -17.02 -16.13 1.68
CA ALA A 86 -18.01 -15.67 2.64
C ALA A 86 -18.37 -14.20 2.40
N ASP A 87 -19.60 -13.81 2.74
CA ASP A 87 -20.04 -12.41 2.68
C ASP A 87 -20.02 -11.80 4.09
N LEU A 88 -18.99 -11.01 4.38
CA LEU A 88 -18.82 -10.24 5.61
C LEU A 88 -19.09 -8.74 5.36
N THR A 89 -19.92 -8.39 4.37
CA THR A 89 -20.26 -6.98 4.11
C THR A 89 -20.79 -6.31 5.38
N LYS A 90 -20.15 -5.20 5.77
CA LYS A 90 -20.44 -4.44 7.00
C LYS A 90 -20.38 -5.24 8.30
N ALA A 91 -19.72 -6.39 8.33
CA ALA A 91 -19.46 -7.11 9.58
C ALA A 91 -18.48 -6.32 10.47
N ILE A 92 -18.58 -6.54 11.78
CA ILE A 92 -17.67 -5.95 12.77
C ILE A 92 -16.64 -7.00 13.14
N LEU A 93 -15.39 -6.83 12.71
CA LEU A 93 -14.24 -7.68 13.02
C LEU A 93 -13.16 -6.90 13.79
N SER A 94 -13.51 -5.76 14.41
CA SER A 94 -12.54 -4.98 15.17
C SER A 94 -11.92 -5.84 16.26
N GLU A 95 -10.60 -5.76 16.44
CA GLU A 95 -9.84 -6.54 17.43
C GLU A 95 -9.89 -8.08 17.24
N ALA A 96 -10.51 -8.59 16.16
CA ALA A 96 -10.54 -10.02 15.89
C ALA A 96 -9.17 -10.57 15.47
N ASP A 97 -8.89 -11.83 15.80
CA ASP A 97 -7.68 -12.53 15.38
C ASP A 97 -7.99 -13.45 14.20
N LEU A 98 -7.59 -13.03 13.01
CA LEU A 98 -7.70 -13.78 11.77
C LEU A 98 -6.37 -14.41 11.35
N SER A 99 -5.38 -14.56 12.24
CA SER A 99 -4.06 -15.07 11.86
C SER A 99 -4.13 -16.37 11.07
N GLY A 100 -3.51 -16.41 9.89
CA GLY A 100 -3.53 -17.57 8.99
C GLY A 100 -4.89 -17.92 8.39
N ALA A 101 -5.94 -17.10 8.57
CA ALA A 101 -7.25 -17.34 8.00
C ALA A 101 -7.22 -17.23 6.46
N ILE A 102 -8.11 -17.98 5.82
CA ILE A 102 -8.27 -18.01 4.37
C ILE A 102 -9.56 -17.28 4.01
N LEU A 103 -9.44 -16.06 3.50
CA LEU A 103 -10.54 -15.21 3.06
C LEU A 103 -10.62 -15.12 1.53
N SER A 104 -9.95 -16.00 0.77
CA SER A 104 -9.88 -15.87 -0.69
C SER A 104 -11.26 -15.71 -1.34
N GLY A 105 -11.43 -14.63 -2.11
CA GLY A 105 -12.70 -14.27 -2.76
C GLY A 105 -13.83 -13.81 -1.83
N ALA A 106 -13.58 -13.63 -0.53
CA ALA A 106 -14.56 -13.12 0.42
C ALA A 106 -14.90 -11.64 0.17
N ILE A 107 -16.05 -11.23 0.70
CA ILE A 107 -16.59 -9.89 0.54
C ILE A 107 -16.56 -9.20 1.90
N LEU A 108 -15.77 -8.15 2.05
CA LEU A 108 -15.61 -7.35 3.27
C LEU A 108 -15.93 -5.87 3.01
N CYS A 109 -16.78 -5.57 2.02
CA CYS A 109 -17.15 -4.21 1.68
C CYS A 109 -17.71 -3.47 2.91
N GLY A 110 -17.07 -2.37 3.30
CA GLY A 110 -17.43 -1.58 4.48
C GLY A 110 -17.33 -2.30 5.83
N ALA A 111 -16.65 -3.45 5.90
CA ALA A 111 -16.40 -4.16 7.15
C ALA A 111 -15.47 -3.35 8.07
N ASP A 112 -15.63 -3.52 9.37
CA ASP A 112 -14.78 -2.90 10.39
C ASP A 112 -13.72 -3.90 10.86
N LEU A 113 -12.47 -3.72 10.44
CA LEU A 113 -11.31 -4.53 10.81
C LEU A 113 -10.30 -3.71 11.64
N ARG A 114 -10.75 -2.64 12.30
CA ARG A 114 -9.87 -1.78 13.10
C ARG A 114 -9.15 -2.60 14.16
N ALA A 115 -7.83 -2.46 14.24
CA ALA A 115 -6.97 -3.20 15.14
C ALA A 115 -7.10 -4.74 15.07
N ALA A 116 -7.65 -5.29 13.97
CA ALA A 116 -7.68 -6.73 13.76
C ALA A 116 -6.28 -7.28 13.44
N THR A 117 -6.03 -8.53 13.83
CA THR A 117 -4.81 -9.26 13.50
C THR A 117 -5.08 -10.11 12.26
N LEU A 118 -4.34 -9.84 11.18
CA LEU A 118 -4.44 -10.51 9.88
C LEU A 118 -3.09 -11.08 9.42
N ILE A 119 -2.23 -11.45 10.38
CA ILE A 119 -0.88 -11.95 10.10
C ILE A 119 -0.98 -13.21 9.23
N GLY A 120 -0.26 -13.21 8.10
CA GLY A 120 -0.23 -14.35 7.18
C GLY A 120 -1.60 -14.74 6.60
N THR A 121 -2.59 -13.85 6.64
CA THR A 121 -3.91 -14.13 6.04
C THR A 121 -3.84 -14.20 4.53
N SER A 122 -4.65 -15.08 3.95
CA SER A 122 -4.92 -15.08 2.51
C SER A 122 -6.15 -14.22 2.22
N LEU A 123 -5.92 -13.05 1.64
CA LEU A 123 -6.93 -12.09 1.17
C LEU A 123 -6.94 -12.02 -0.37
N VAL A 124 -6.49 -13.07 -1.05
CA VAL A 124 -6.43 -13.11 -2.52
C VAL A 124 -7.81 -12.85 -3.13
N SER A 125 -7.88 -11.90 -4.08
CA SER A 125 -9.12 -11.51 -4.76
C SER A 125 -10.27 -11.12 -3.82
N THR A 126 -9.97 -10.66 -2.61
CA THR A 126 -11.00 -10.18 -1.66
C THR A 126 -11.50 -8.79 -2.02
N ARG A 127 -12.76 -8.51 -1.67
CA ARG A 127 -13.37 -7.19 -1.87
C ARG A 127 -13.47 -6.44 -0.55
N LEU A 128 -12.57 -5.48 -0.33
CA LEU A 128 -12.47 -4.65 0.87
C LEU A 128 -12.82 -3.17 0.59
N LYS A 129 -13.61 -2.88 -0.45
CA LYS A 129 -13.98 -1.49 -0.78
C LYS A 129 -14.56 -0.78 0.44
N GLY A 130 -13.95 0.35 0.81
CA GLY A 130 -14.36 1.16 1.97
C GLY A 130 -14.25 0.46 3.34
N ALA A 131 -13.55 -0.66 3.43
CA ALA A 131 -13.32 -1.33 4.70
C ALA A 131 -12.42 -0.47 5.62
N LYS A 132 -12.61 -0.61 6.94
CA LYS A 132 -11.83 0.11 7.95
C LYS A 132 -10.76 -0.81 8.51
N LEU A 133 -9.51 -0.61 8.13
CA LEU A 133 -8.35 -1.36 8.58
C LEU A 133 -7.38 -0.51 9.42
N THR A 134 -7.83 0.61 9.99
CA THR A 134 -7.00 1.49 10.81
C THR A 134 -6.31 0.68 11.92
N LYS A 135 -4.97 0.76 12.00
CA LYS A 135 -4.12 -0.02 12.93
C LYS A 135 -4.23 -1.54 12.83
N ALA A 136 -4.81 -2.09 11.76
CA ALA A 136 -4.82 -3.53 11.55
C ALA A 136 -3.40 -4.05 11.26
N ASN A 137 -3.11 -5.28 11.67
CA ASN A 137 -1.83 -5.93 11.43
C ASN A 137 -1.95 -6.97 10.31
N LEU A 138 -1.52 -6.61 9.11
CA LEU A 138 -1.49 -7.44 7.91
C LEU A 138 -0.07 -7.94 7.58
N THR A 139 0.82 -8.06 8.58
CA THR A 139 2.20 -8.52 8.36
C THR A 139 2.22 -9.86 7.62
N GLY A 140 2.90 -9.92 6.48
CA GLY A 140 3.00 -11.13 5.66
C GLY A 140 1.69 -11.62 5.05
N ALA A 141 0.61 -10.83 5.09
CA ALA A 141 -0.65 -11.19 4.44
C ALA A 141 -0.51 -11.18 2.90
N THR A 142 -1.30 -12.01 2.22
CA THR A 142 -1.35 -12.04 0.75
C THR A 142 -2.65 -11.43 0.27
N LEU A 143 -2.59 -10.23 -0.29
CA LEU A 143 -3.70 -9.46 -0.84
C LEU A 143 -3.63 -9.36 -2.38
N SER A 144 -2.95 -10.27 -3.06
CA SER A 144 -2.84 -10.22 -4.52
C SER A 144 -4.22 -10.12 -5.18
N ARG A 145 -4.38 -9.16 -6.09
CA ARG A 145 -5.65 -8.87 -6.80
C ARG A 145 -6.83 -8.50 -5.88
N ALA A 146 -6.58 -8.13 -4.63
CA ALA A 146 -7.62 -7.63 -3.73
C ALA A 146 -8.07 -6.22 -4.15
N ILE A 147 -9.32 -5.88 -3.84
CA ILE A 147 -9.93 -4.59 -4.14
C ILE A 147 -10.12 -3.83 -2.83
N LEU A 148 -9.21 -2.91 -2.52
CA LEU A 148 -9.22 -2.03 -1.35
C LEU A 148 -9.54 -0.57 -1.70
N VAL A 149 -10.24 -0.33 -2.80
CA VAL A 149 -10.68 1.01 -3.23
C VAL A 149 -11.29 1.77 -2.04
N GLN A 150 -10.76 2.97 -1.76
CA GLN A 150 -11.22 3.85 -0.67
C GLN A 150 -11.20 3.21 0.74
N ALA A 151 -10.42 2.13 0.95
CA ALA A 151 -10.26 1.56 2.28
C ALA A 151 -9.42 2.49 3.19
N ASP A 152 -9.68 2.45 4.49
CA ASP A 152 -8.93 3.18 5.51
C ASP A 152 -7.89 2.26 6.15
N LEU A 153 -6.64 2.33 5.71
CA LEU A 153 -5.48 1.59 6.23
C LEU A 153 -4.56 2.48 7.07
N ARG A 154 -5.05 3.59 7.63
CA ARG A 154 -4.21 4.51 8.40
C ARG A 154 -3.50 3.77 9.54
N LYS A 155 -2.18 3.94 9.62
CA LYS A 155 -1.34 3.29 10.65
C LYS A 155 -1.44 1.76 10.67
N ALA A 156 -1.91 1.12 9.60
CA ALA A 156 -1.88 -0.33 9.47
C ALA A 156 -0.44 -0.82 9.23
N THR A 157 -0.17 -2.05 9.63
CA THR A 157 1.12 -2.71 9.36
C THR A 157 0.94 -3.71 8.23
N LEU A 158 1.54 -3.44 7.07
CA LEU A 158 1.57 -4.31 5.90
C LEU A 158 2.98 -4.84 5.60
N SER A 159 3.92 -4.73 6.54
CA SER A 159 5.31 -5.14 6.30
C SER A 159 5.40 -6.56 5.76
N ARG A 160 6.16 -6.74 4.67
CA ARG A 160 6.31 -8.02 3.95
C ARG A 160 5.01 -8.62 3.38
N ALA A 161 3.92 -7.85 3.31
CA ALA A 161 2.71 -8.30 2.64
C ALA A 161 2.91 -8.36 1.12
N ILE A 162 2.05 -9.13 0.45
CA ILE A 162 2.04 -9.27 -1.00
C ILE A 162 0.76 -8.64 -1.53
N LEU A 163 0.86 -7.53 -2.25
CA LEU A 163 -0.25 -6.75 -2.82
C LEU A 163 -0.16 -6.66 -4.35
N SER A 164 0.51 -7.61 -5.00
CA SER A 164 0.67 -7.59 -6.46
C SER A 164 -0.69 -7.50 -7.17
N GLU A 165 -0.81 -6.55 -8.09
CA GLU A 165 -2.03 -6.28 -8.87
C GLU A 165 -3.27 -5.93 -8.01
N ALA A 166 -3.10 -5.54 -6.75
CA ALA A 166 -4.20 -5.05 -5.93
C ALA A 166 -4.64 -3.63 -6.36
N ASP A 167 -5.92 -3.32 -6.12
CA ASP A 167 -6.48 -1.98 -6.34
C ASP A 167 -6.68 -1.27 -5.00
N LEU A 168 -5.81 -0.31 -4.71
CA LEU A 168 -5.85 0.60 -3.56
C LEU A 168 -6.19 2.04 -4.00
N SER A 169 -6.84 2.23 -5.15
CA SER A 169 -7.16 3.58 -5.63
C SER A 169 -8.02 4.35 -4.62
N GLY A 170 -7.58 5.57 -4.31
CA GLY A 170 -8.19 6.44 -3.29
C GLY A 170 -8.15 5.92 -1.85
N ALA A 171 -7.39 4.85 -1.56
CA ALA A 171 -7.24 4.35 -0.19
C ALA A 171 -6.43 5.34 0.67
N ASN A 172 -6.67 5.31 1.98
CA ASN A 172 -5.91 6.09 2.95
C ASN A 172 -4.94 5.20 3.72
N LEU A 173 -3.66 5.32 3.40
CA LEU A 173 -2.53 4.62 4.02
C LEU A 173 -1.65 5.57 4.86
N SER A 174 -2.14 6.75 5.29
CA SER A 174 -1.31 7.71 6.00
C SER A 174 -0.69 7.09 7.27
N GLY A 175 0.63 7.18 7.41
CA GLY A 175 1.40 6.60 8.51
C GLY A 175 1.39 5.07 8.56
N ALA A 176 0.99 4.37 7.49
CA ALA A 176 1.06 2.91 7.42
C ALA A 176 2.50 2.43 7.22
N SER A 177 2.80 1.24 7.74
CA SER A 177 4.10 0.58 7.53
C SER A 177 3.98 -0.44 6.41
N LEU A 178 4.59 -0.16 5.26
CA LEU A 178 4.70 -1.02 4.09
C LEU A 178 6.17 -1.42 3.81
N MET A 179 7.04 -1.42 4.83
CA MET A 179 8.43 -1.85 4.71
C MET A 179 8.53 -3.25 4.04
N ARG A 180 9.35 -3.36 2.99
CA ARG A 180 9.58 -4.61 2.23
C ARG A 180 8.32 -5.26 1.68
N THR A 181 7.31 -4.46 1.35
CA THR A 181 6.06 -4.97 0.76
C THR A 181 6.22 -5.19 -0.75
N TYR A 182 5.57 -6.22 -1.27
CA TYR A 182 5.51 -6.48 -2.71
C TYR A 182 4.29 -5.79 -3.31
N LEU A 183 4.50 -4.69 -4.01
CA LEU A 183 3.49 -3.81 -4.61
C LEU A 183 3.58 -3.80 -6.14
N HIS A 184 4.06 -4.90 -6.74
CA HIS A 184 4.20 -5.03 -8.19
C HIS A 184 2.88 -4.76 -8.92
N ARG A 185 2.86 -3.78 -9.84
CA ARG A 185 1.68 -3.38 -10.62
C ARG A 185 0.45 -3.03 -9.78
N VAL A 186 0.64 -2.56 -8.55
CA VAL A 186 -0.47 -2.10 -7.69
C VAL A 186 -1.07 -0.80 -8.25
N ASP A 187 -2.38 -0.61 -8.09
CA ASP A 187 -3.03 0.66 -8.36
C ASP A 187 -3.19 1.46 -7.06
N LEU A 188 -2.46 2.56 -6.93
CA LEU A 188 -2.47 3.51 -5.82
C LEU A 188 -2.90 4.91 -6.29
N ARG A 189 -3.62 5.02 -7.41
CA ARG A 189 -4.06 6.32 -7.95
C ARG A 189 -4.86 7.11 -6.91
N GLY A 190 -4.44 8.35 -6.68
CA GLY A 190 -5.10 9.24 -5.72
C GLY A 190 -5.10 8.75 -4.27
N ALA A 191 -4.30 7.72 -3.93
CA ALA A 191 -4.19 7.25 -2.55
C ALA A 191 -3.46 8.28 -1.67
N ASN A 192 -3.75 8.28 -0.38
CA ASN A 192 -3.00 9.05 0.60
C ASN A 192 -1.98 8.15 1.32
N LEU A 193 -0.70 8.40 1.09
CA LEU A 193 0.45 7.71 1.69
C LEU A 193 1.33 8.69 2.50
N GLU A 194 0.77 9.81 2.95
CA GLU A 194 1.46 10.77 3.82
C GLU A 194 2.11 10.08 5.02
N ASP A 195 3.40 10.36 5.23
CA ASP A 195 4.24 9.78 6.30
C ASP A 195 4.25 8.23 6.35
N ALA A 196 3.89 7.55 5.27
CA ALA A 196 3.97 6.09 5.22
C ALA A 196 5.43 5.62 5.08
N ASP A 197 5.72 4.43 5.58
CA ASP A 197 7.01 3.77 5.41
C ASP A 197 6.93 2.76 4.27
N LEU A 198 7.51 3.06 3.11
CA LEU A 198 7.68 2.18 1.96
C LEU A 198 9.17 1.81 1.75
N SER A 199 9.99 1.86 2.79
CA SER A 199 11.40 1.50 2.69
C SER A 199 11.57 0.07 2.18
N GLU A 200 12.48 -0.09 1.22
CA GLU A 200 12.79 -1.36 0.54
C GLU A 200 11.56 -2.04 -0.12
N ALA A 201 10.47 -1.32 -0.40
CA ALA A 201 9.29 -1.88 -1.07
C ALA A 201 9.55 -2.10 -2.58
N ASP A 202 8.94 -3.15 -3.15
CA ASP A 202 8.94 -3.39 -4.60
C ASP A 202 7.66 -2.79 -5.21
N LEU A 203 7.79 -1.62 -5.81
CA LEU A 203 6.72 -0.89 -6.48
C LEU A 203 6.82 -1.02 -8.01
N LYS A 204 7.56 -1.98 -8.55
CA LYS A 204 7.81 -2.05 -9.99
C LYS A 204 6.49 -2.04 -10.78
N GLY A 205 6.35 -1.09 -11.71
CA GLY A 205 5.16 -0.93 -12.56
C GLY A 205 3.90 -0.46 -11.84
N ALA A 206 3.99 -0.01 -10.58
CA ALA A 206 2.86 0.52 -9.83
C ALA A 206 2.34 1.85 -10.42
N ASN A 207 1.05 2.12 -10.22
CA ASN A 207 0.42 3.37 -10.62
C ASN A 207 0.09 4.23 -9.40
N LEU A 208 0.87 5.27 -9.17
CA LEU A 208 0.74 6.23 -8.07
C LEU A 208 0.30 7.61 -8.56
N SER A 209 -0.29 7.72 -9.76
CA SER A 209 -0.63 9.03 -10.32
C SER A 209 -1.59 9.80 -9.43
N GLY A 210 -1.25 11.05 -9.11
CA GLY A 210 -2.05 11.91 -8.23
C GLY A 210 -2.08 11.50 -6.76
N ALA A 211 -1.26 10.54 -6.33
CA ALA A 211 -1.17 10.15 -4.91
C ALA A 211 -0.49 11.23 -4.06
N ASN A 212 -0.89 11.34 -2.80
CA ASN A 212 -0.15 12.11 -1.79
C ASN A 212 0.91 11.19 -1.15
N LEU A 213 2.18 11.50 -1.33
CA LEU A 213 3.36 10.81 -0.82
C LEU A 213 4.24 11.78 -0.02
N SER A 214 3.67 12.86 0.52
CA SER A 214 4.43 13.82 1.32
C SER A 214 4.99 13.15 2.58
N GLY A 215 6.25 13.44 2.90
CA GLY A 215 6.95 12.86 4.05
C GLY A 215 7.20 11.33 3.98
N VAL A 216 6.88 10.67 2.86
CA VAL A 216 7.02 9.22 2.74
C VAL A 216 8.48 8.77 2.81
N ASP A 217 8.74 7.63 3.44
CA ASP A 217 10.04 6.94 3.38
C ASP A 217 10.03 5.92 2.24
N LEU A 218 10.85 6.15 1.22
CA LEU A 218 11.03 5.29 0.04
C LEU A 218 12.50 4.83 -0.08
N ARG A 219 13.28 4.86 1.01
CA ARG A 219 14.70 4.49 0.97
C ARG A 219 14.88 3.08 0.42
N GLY A 220 15.74 2.93 -0.59
CA GLY A 220 16.01 1.66 -1.24
C GLY A 220 14.83 1.00 -1.96
N ALA A 221 13.70 1.70 -2.15
CA ALA A 221 12.55 1.15 -2.86
C ALA A 221 12.82 0.96 -4.36
N ASP A 222 12.21 -0.07 -4.95
CA ASP A 222 12.22 -0.29 -6.40
C ASP A 222 10.99 0.34 -7.03
N LEU A 223 11.18 1.49 -7.66
CA LEU A 223 10.16 2.30 -8.33
C LEU A 223 10.28 2.21 -9.87
N ARG A 224 10.97 1.19 -10.41
CA ARG A 224 11.14 1.05 -11.86
C ARG A 224 9.80 0.98 -12.57
N GLU A 225 9.71 1.65 -13.71
CA GLU A 225 8.52 1.66 -14.57
C GLU A 225 7.24 2.17 -13.85
N THR A 226 7.37 2.84 -12.70
CA THR A 226 6.21 3.40 -11.98
C THR A 226 5.63 4.63 -12.68
N ASN A 227 4.32 4.82 -12.53
CA ASN A 227 3.66 6.07 -12.91
C ASN A 227 3.41 6.94 -11.67
N LEU A 228 4.21 7.99 -11.50
CA LEU A 228 4.10 8.98 -10.41
C LEU A 228 3.59 10.33 -10.94
N SER A 229 2.97 10.35 -12.12
CA SER A 229 2.54 11.61 -12.74
C SER A 229 1.59 12.40 -11.83
N GLY A 230 1.94 13.65 -11.56
CA GLY A 230 1.15 14.55 -10.70
C GLY A 230 1.06 14.14 -9.22
N ALA A 231 1.86 13.19 -8.75
CA ALA A 231 1.93 12.86 -7.32
C ALA A 231 2.67 13.96 -6.52
N ASP A 232 2.49 13.97 -5.20
CA ASP A 232 3.20 14.87 -4.28
C ASP A 232 4.18 14.09 -3.41
N LEU A 233 5.49 14.24 -3.65
CA LEU A 233 6.59 13.68 -2.85
C LEU A 233 7.35 14.77 -2.09
N SER A 234 6.66 15.86 -1.71
CA SER A 234 7.28 16.92 -0.93
C SER A 234 7.83 16.39 0.40
N GLY A 235 9.12 16.61 0.65
CA GLY A 235 9.80 16.14 1.86
C GLY A 235 10.00 14.61 1.96
N ALA A 236 9.72 13.85 0.90
CA ALA A 236 9.95 12.41 0.88
C ALA A 236 11.44 12.05 0.94
N ASP A 237 11.77 10.89 1.51
CA ASP A 237 13.11 10.31 1.50
C ASP A 237 13.22 9.17 0.48
N LEU A 238 13.91 9.42 -0.63
CA LEU A 238 14.16 8.47 -1.72
C LEU A 238 15.64 8.06 -1.78
N GLN A 239 16.38 8.14 -0.67
CA GLN A 239 17.80 7.77 -0.68
C GLN A 239 18.01 6.36 -1.23
N GLY A 240 18.84 6.23 -2.27
CA GLY A 240 19.16 4.95 -2.91
C GLY A 240 17.98 4.24 -3.61
N ALA A 241 16.84 4.91 -3.80
CA ALA A 241 15.70 4.34 -4.53
C ALA A 241 16.02 4.21 -6.03
N ASN A 242 15.40 3.22 -6.69
CA ASN A 242 15.54 3.02 -8.12
C ASN A 242 14.29 3.50 -8.87
N LEU A 243 14.38 4.67 -9.51
CA LEU A 243 13.33 5.29 -10.31
C LEU A 243 13.59 5.17 -11.82
N SER A 244 14.43 4.23 -12.25
CA SER A 244 14.77 4.09 -13.67
C SER A 244 13.50 3.82 -14.50
N LEU A 245 13.37 4.51 -15.64
CA LEU A 245 12.20 4.44 -16.53
C LEU A 245 10.86 4.88 -15.90
N ALA A 246 10.85 5.51 -14.73
CA ALA A 246 9.63 6.01 -14.11
C ALA A 246 9.07 7.24 -14.84
N SER A 247 7.74 7.36 -14.89
CA SER A 247 7.05 8.58 -15.35
C SER A 247 6.82 9.52 -14.17
N LEU A 248 7.61 10.59 -14.10
CA LEU A 248 7.63 11.60 -13.03
C LEU A 248 7.10 12.96 -13.54
N LYS A 249 6.24 12.96 -14.57
CA LYS A 249 5.74 14.18 -15.23
C LYS A 249 4.95 15.05 -14.25
N GLY A 250 5.33 16.33 -14.14
CA GLY A 250 4.65 17.29 -13.27
C GLY A 250 4.69 16.93 -11.78
N LEU A 251 5.61 16.07 -11.38
CA LEU A 251 5.76 15.58 -10.00
C LEU A 251 6.24 16.71 -9.07
N LEU A 252 5.69 16.76 -7.86
CA LEU A 252 6.16 17.68 -6.82
C LEU A 252 7.20 16.97 -5.94
N LEU A 253 8.47 17.39 -6.02
CA LEU A 253 9.61 16.85 -5.27
C LEU A 253 10.26 17.94 -4.40
N LYS A 254 9.50 18.94 -3.96
CA LYS A 254 10.03 20.07 -3.19
C LYS A 254 10.71 19.56 -1.92
N LYS A 255 11.98 19.90 -1.73
CA LYS A 255 12.82 19.46 -0.59
C LYS A 255 12.93 17.93 -0.42
N ALA A 256 12.61 17.13 -1.44
CA ALA A 256 12.78 15.67 -1.37
C ALA A 256 14.27 15.30 -1.29
N ASN A 257 14.58 14.21 -0.60
CA ASN A 257 15.94 13.64 -0.53
C ASN A 257 16.09 12.51 -1.55
N LEU A 258 16.78 12.77 -2.67
CA LEU A 258 17.10 11.80 -3.72
C LEU A 258 18.60 11.47 -3.74
N ARG A 259 19.31 11.57 -2.61
CA ARG A 259 20.75 11.31 -2.56
C ARG A 259 21.06 9.89 -3.05
N GLY A 260 21.93 9.80 -4.07
CA GLY A 260 22.35 8.52 -4.65
C GLY A 260 21.23 7.71 -5.30
N ALA A 261 20.08 8.33 -5.61
CA ALA A 261 19.00 7.65 -6.30
C ALA A 261 19.35 7.40 -7.78
N GLU A 262 18.81 6.31 -8.33
CA GLU A 262 18.96 5.93 -9.74
C GLU A 262 17.75 6.44 -10.54
N LEU A 263 17.93 7.50 -11.34
CA LEU A 263 16.92 8.10 -12.21
C LEU A 263 17.24 7.95 -13.70
N SER A 264 18.04 6.95 -14.07
CA SER A 264 18.42 6.74 -15.47
C SER A 264 17.18 6.62 -16.37
N LYS A 265 17.14 7.41 -17.44
CA LYS A 265 16.04 7.49 -18.41
C LYS A 265 14.66 7.84 -17.80
N ALA A 266 14.62 8.38 -16.59
CA ALA A 266 13.37 8.81 -15.96
C ALA A 266 12.79 10.04 -16.67
N ASN A 267 11.46 10.15 -16.71
CA ASN A 267 10.78 11.30 -17.32
C ASN A 267 10.34 12.32 -16.26
N LEU A 268 11.17 13.33 -16.02
CA LEU A 268 10.98 14.44 -15.07
C LEU A 268 10.46 15.73 -15.75
N TYR A 269 9.78 15.60 -16.90
CA TYR A 269 9.24 16.76 -17.63
C TYR A 269 8.34 17.62 -16.72
N LYS A 270 8.67 18.93 -16.61
CA LYS A 270 7.98 19.89 -15.73
C LYS A 270 7.92 19.51 -14.24
N ALA A 271 8.78 18.61 -13.77
CA ALA A 271 8.84 18.27 -12.35
C ALA A 271 9.34 19.47 -11.52
N ASN A 272 8.83 19.60 -10.28
CA ASN A 272 9.26 20.63 -9.34
C ASN A 272 10.21 20.03 -8.30
N LEU A 273 11.50 20.21 -8.51
CA LEU A 273 12.62 19.77 -7.66
C LEU A 273 13.21 20.93 -6.84
N TYR A 274 12.43 21.99 -6.57
CA TYR A 274 12.91 23.14 -5.78
C TYR A 274 13.50 22.69 -4.44
N LYS A 275 14.77 23.03 -4.17
CA LYS A 275 15.53 22.63 -2.98
C LYS A 275 15.65 21.11 -2.75
N ALA A 276 15.41 20.28 -3.77
CA ALA A 276 15.61 18.84 -3.65
C ALA A 276 17.10 18.52 -3.50
N ASN A 277 17.42 17.44 -2.78
CA ASN A 277 18.78 16.94 -2.65
C ASN A 277 19.03 15.77 -3.59
N LEU A 278 19.71 16.00 -4.70
CA LEU A 278 20.10 15.01 -5.70
C LEU A 278 21.60 14.69 -5.66
N SER A 279 22.29 14.95 -4.54
CA SER A 279 23.74 14.74 -4.45
C SER A 279 24.11 13.28 -4.81
N GLY A 280 25.02 13.10 -5.76
CA GLY A 280 25.46 11.79 -6.24
C GLY A 280 24.39 10.95 -6.94
N ALA A 281 23.22 11.51 -7.28
CA ALA A 281 22.19 10.79 -8.03
C ALA A 281 22.64 10.53 -9.48
N ASN A 282 22.17 9.43 -10.07
CA ASN A 282 22.40 9.10 -11.47
C ASN A 282 21.18 9.50 -12.31
N LEU A 283 21.34 10.48 -13.19
CA LEU A 283 20.31 11.00 -14.09
C LEU A 283 20.64 10.73 -15.57
N LEU A 284 21.45 9.71 -15.89
CA LEU A 284 21.81 9.37 -17.28
C LEU A 284 20.58 9.36 -18.21
N GLU A 285 20.62 10.14 -19.30
CA GLU A 285 19.55 10.24 -20.30
C GLU A 285 18.16 10.67 -19.74
N ALA A 286 18.10 11.22 -18.52
CA ALA A 286 16.83 11.65 -17.94
C ALA A 286 16.25 12.88 -18.68
N ASN A 287 14.92 12.93 -18.81
CA ASN A 287 14.21 14.06 -19.40
C ASN A 287 13.79 15.07 -18.32
N LEU A 288 14.53 16.17 -18.20
CA LEU A 288 14.32 17.26 -17.23
C LEU A 288 13.85 18.56 -17.91
N ARG A 289 13.29 18.47 -19.12
CA ARG A 289 12.81 19.67 -19.84
C ARG A 289 11.75 20.42 -19.04
N ASP A 290 11.86 21.74 -19.03
CA ASP A 290 11.01 22.68 -18.26
C ASP A 290 10.93 22.37 -16.75
N ALA A 291 11.83 21.56 -16.19
CA ALA A 291 11.81 21.22 -14.77
C ALA A 291 12.34 22.38 -13.92
N ASN A 292 11.80 22.52 -12.71
CA ASN A 292 12.28 23.49 -11.74
C ASN A 292 13.27 22.83 -10.77
N LEU A 293 14.57 23.02 -10.99
CA LEU A 293 15.66 22.60 -10.11
C LEU A 293 16.28 23.77 -9.32
N SER A 294 15.58 24.90 -9.20
CA SER A 294 16.14 26.06 -8.50
C SER A 294 16.51 25.72 -7.05
N GLN A 295 17.70 26.14 -6.64
CA GLN A 295 18.30 25.85 -5.33
C GLN A 295 18.44 24.35 -5.00
N ALA A 296 18.36 23.46 -5.99
CA ALA A 296 18.58 22.04 -5.78
C ALA A 296 20.06 21.73 -5.56
N ASN A 297 20.34 20.68 -4.79
CA ASN A 297 21.70 20.18 -4.60
C ASN A 297 21.98 19.02 -5.55
N LEU A 298 22.77 19.24 -6.60
CA LEU A 298 23.21 18.28 -7.61
C LEU A 298 24.72 17.96 -7.48
N LEU A 299 25.31 18.19 -6.29
CA LEU A 299 26.72 17.92 -6.02
C LEU A 299 27.10 16.51 -6.48
N ARG A 300 28.07 16.41 -7.41
CA ARG A 300 28.56 15.15 -7.99
C ARG A 300 27.48 14.26 -8.62
N ALA A 301 26.34 14.82 -9.03
CA ALA A 301 25.34 14.08 -9.77
C ALA A 301 25.83 13.72 -11.19
N GLY A 302 25.38 12.58 -11.70
CA GLY A 302 25.61 12.15 -13.09
C GLY A 302 24.50 12.65 -13.99
N LEU A 303 24.74 13.68 -14.80
CA LEU A 303 23.78 14.27 -15.75
C LEU A 303 24.16 14.00 -17.22
N LEU A 304 24.93 12.94 -17.48
CA LEU A 304 25.36 12.54 -18.82
C LEU A 304 24.14 12.39 -19.75
N LEU A 305 24.19 13.03 -20.92
CA LEU A 305 23.13 12.98 -21.96
C LEU A 305 21.74 13.40 -21.48
N THR A 306 21.63 14.19 -20.41
CA THR A 306 20.33 14.68 -19.90
C THR A 306 19.69 15.72 -20.82
N TYR A 307 18.36 15.74 -20.86
CA TYR A 307 17.60 16.77 -21.56
C TYR A 307 17.17 17.86 -20.57
N LEU A 308 17.87 19.00 -20.56
CA LEU A 308 17.64 20.13 -19.64
C LEU A 308 17.07 21.37 -20.34
N THR A 309 16.50 21.22 -21.54
CA THR A 309 15.96 22.36 -22.29
C THR A 309 14.90 23.11 -21.48
N GLY A 310 15.05 24.42 -21.32
CA GLY A 310 14.13 25.27 -20.55
C GLY A 310 14.13 25.02 -19.03
N ALA A 311 15.03 24.19 -18.50
CA ALA A 311 15.06 23.88 -17.08
C ALA A 311 15.54 25.09 -16.25
N ASN A 312 14.94 25.30 -15.08
CA ASN A 312 15.37 26.32 -14.14
C ASN A 312 16.36 25.73 -13.12
N LEU A 313 17.65 26.00 -13.27
CA LEU A 313 18.74 25.59 -12.38
C LEU A 313 19.26 26.76 -11.52
N SER A 314 18.49 27.84 -11.38
CA SER A 314 18.97 29.04 -10.66
C SER A 314 19.33 28.74 -9.21
N GLY A 315 20.52 29.15 -8.77
CA GLY A 315 21.05 28.88 -7.44
C GLY A 315 21.31 27.40 -7.14
N ALA A 316 21.26 26.51 -8.13
CA ALA A 316 21.51 25.08 -7.92
C ALA A 316 23.00 24.82 -7.69
N ASN A 317 23.32 23.84 -6.84
CA ASN A 317 24.69 23.37 -6.65
C ASN A 317 25.00 22.22 -7.60
N LEU A 318 25.74 22.48 -8.67
CA LEU A 318 26.20 21.51 -9.66
C LEU A 318 27.70 21.17 -9.49
N SER A 319 28.33 21.53 -8.38
CA SER A 319 29.76 21.30 -8.18
C SER A 319 30.15 19.83 -8.38
N GLY A 320 31.18 19.57 -9.17
CA GLY A 320 31.62 18.22 -9.51
C GLY A 320 30.61 17.35 -10.28
N ALA A 321 29.49 17.91 -10.76
CA ALA A 321 28.51 17.16 -11.56
C ALA A 321 29.05 16.85 -12.96
N ASN A 322 28.60 15.75 -13.55
CA ASN A 322 29.01 15.37 -14.91
C ASN A 322 27.86 15.63 -15.91
N LEU A 323 27.98 16.68 -16.72
CA LEU A 323 26.99 17.11 -17.70
C LEU A 323 27.37 16.79 -19.15
N ILE A 324 28.33 15.89 -19.41
CA ILE A 324 28.75 15.57 -20.79
C ILE A 324 27.54 15.28 -21.68
N GLY A 325 27.47 15.90 -22.85
CA GLY A 325 26.36 15.73 -23.80
C GLY A 325 24.97 16.15 -23.30
N ALA A 326 24.84 16.79 -22.13
CA ALA A 326 23.58 17.33 -21.66
C ALA A 326 23.12 18.52 -22.54
N ASN A 327 21.82 18.59 -22.84
CA ASN A 327 21.24 19.69 -23.60
C ASN A 327 20.74 20.79 -22.64
N LEU A 328 21.51 21.87 -22.52
CA LEU A 328 21.21 23.04 -21.68
C LEU A 328 20.52 24.19 -22.43
N SER A 329 19.98 23.96 -23.63
CA SER A 329 19.34 25.03 -24.42
C SER A 329 18.24 25.73 -23.59
N GLU A 330 18.26 27.06 -23.51
CA GLU A 330 17.28 27.85 -22.73
C GLU A 330 17.25 27.54 -21.21
N ALA A 331 18.21 26.79 -20.67
CA ALA A 331 18.28 26.53 -19.24
C ALA A 331 18.74 27.79 -18.47
N ASN A 332 18.09 28.08 -17.34
CA ASN A 332 18.48 29.17 -16.47
C ASN A 332 19.51 28.68 -15.44
N LEU A 333 20.78 29.11 -15.58
CA LEU A 333 21.90 28.78 -14.68
C LEU A 333 22.31 29.94 -13.77
N SER A 334 21.48 30.98 -13.63
CA SER A 334 21.81 32.14 -12.79
C SER A 334 22.17 31.71 -11.37
N ASP A 335 23.31 32.17 -10.84
CA ASP A 335 23.81 31.84 -9.50
C ASP A 335 24.07 30.33 -9.24
N ALA A 336 24.11 29.50 -10.28
CA ALA A 336 24.44 28.08 -10.12
C ALA A 336 25.92 27.90 -9.77
N ALA A 337 26.21 27.06 -8.77
CA ALA A 337 27.59 26.70 -8.43
C ALA A 337 28.07 25.58 -9.35
N LEU A 338 29.07 25.85 -10.18
CA LEU A 338 29.56 24.93 -11.21
C LEU A 338 30.99 24.44 -10.95
N GLU A 339 31.63 24.82 -9.84
CA GLU A 339 33.03 24.48 -9.55
C GLU A 339 33.30 22.96 -9.69
N GLY A 340 34.25 22.61 -10.56
CA GLY A 340 34.64 21.22 -10.86
C GLY A 340 33.62 20.43 -11.69
N ALA A 341 32.52 21.04 -12.15
CA ALA A 341 31.56 20.37 -13.01
C ALA A 341 32.15 20.09 -14.40
N ILE A 342 31.84 18.91 -14.97
CA ILE A 342 32.20 18.59 -16.35
C ILE A 342 31.07 19.05 -17.26
N MET A 343 31.33 20.06 -18.08
CA MET A 343 30.34 20.72 -18.95
C MET A 343 29.96 19.84 -20.16
N PRO A 344 28.89 20.17 -20.91
CA PRO A 344 28.43 19.35 -22.04
C PRO A 344 29.48 19.02 -23.11
N ASN A 345 30.47 19.89 -23.29
CA ASN A 345 31.58 19.70 -24.22
C ASN A 345 32.77 18.90 -23.64
N GLY A 346 32.68 18.42 -22.40
CA GLY A 346 33.73 17.68 -21.71
C GLY A 346 34.76 18.53 -20.96
N THR A 347 34.67 19.85 -21.01
CA THR A 347 35.58 20.74 -20.25
C THR A 347 35.16 20.79 -18.77
N THR A 348 36.14 20.93 -17.87
CA THR A 348 35.86 21.14 -16.44
C THR A 348 35.71 22.63 -16.17
N TYR A 349 34.65 23.02 -15.48
CA TYR A 349 34.42 24.39 -15.04
C TYR A 349 35.31 24.69 -13.83
N SER A 350 36.15 25.71 -13.95
CA SER A 350 37.09 26.16 -12.91
C SER A 350 36.39 26.96 -11.83
#